data_AF-A0A2N6GMG2-F1
#
_entry.id   AF-A0A2N6GMG2-F1
#
_cell.length_a   1.000
_cell.length_b   1.000
_cell.length_c   1.000
_cell.angle_alpha   90.00
_cell.angle_beta   90.00
_cell.angle_gamma   90.00
#
_symmetry.space_group_name_H-M   'P 1'
#
loop_
_entity.id
_entity.type
_entity.pdbx_description
1 polymer ?
#
loop_
_entity_poly.entity_id
_entity_poly.type
_entity_poly.pdbx_seq_one_letter_code
_entity_poly.pdbx_strand_id
1 'polypeptide(L)'
;ILFKVEDFDLHEQKGEFERVFSLINEKVGDEAFTRFNDDGRPTGRLAPAYYEASVCAFSTNYDSIQTRTPGEVKERLFNAFNDQEFLNATGPGANTIPKLESRIEVVTRHLA
;
A
#
# COMPACT_ATOMS: atom_id res chain seq x y z
N ILE A 1 -17.95 -13.47 14.08
CA ILE A 1 -17.85 -14.89 14.50
C ILE A 1 -16.38 -15.27 14.40
N LEU A 2 -15.72 -15.62 15.51
CA LEU A 2 -14.26 -15.72 15.61
C LEU A 2 -13.68 -17.09 15.16
N PHE A 3 -14.55 -18.03 14.78
CA PHE A 3 -14.18 -19.40 14.40
C PHE A 3 -14.94 -19.86 13.15
N LYS A 4 -15.02 -19.01 12.13
CA LYS A 4 -15.42 -19.49 10.80
C LYS A 4 -14.23 -20.21 10.18
N VAL A 5 -14.48 -21.40 9.64
CA VAL A 5 -13.57 -22.06 8.71
C VAL A 5 -13.80 -21.35 7.38
N GLU A 6 -12.81 -20.60 6.94
CA GLU A 6 -12.76 -20.05 5.58
C GLU A 6 -11.97 -21.04 4.72
N ASP A 7 -12.42 -21.27 3.49
CA ASP A 7 -11.68 -22.06 2.53
C ASP A 7 -10.43 -21.27 2.12
N PHE A 8 -9.28 -21.59 2.74
CA PHE A 8 -8.00 -20.97 2.45
C PHE A 8 -7.15 -21.91 1.60
N ASP A 9 -7.07 -21.65 0.31
CA ASP A 9 -6.13 -22.34 -0.58
C ASP A 9 -4.74 -21.70 -0.47
N LEU A 10 -3.83 -22.35 0.26
CA LEU A 10 -2.47 -21.86 0.44
C LEU A 10 -1.71 -21.64 -0.87
N HIS A 11 -1.94 -22.46 -1.89
CA HIS A 11 -1.24 -22.35 -3.15
C HIS A 11 -1.70 -21.11 -3.94
N GLU A 12 -3.01 -20.90 -4.02
CA GLU A 12 -3.59 -19.69 -4.63
C GLU A 12 -3.12 -18.42 -3.91
N GLN A 13 -3.21 -18.42 -2.58
CA GLN A 13 -2.86 -17.26 -1.75
C GLN A 13 -1.37 -16.94 -1.82
N LYS A 14 -0.51 -17.96 -1.89
CA LYS A 14 0.92 -17.77 -2.15
C LYS A 14 1.15 -17.15 -3.53
N GLY A 15 0.46 -17.61 -4.56
CA GLY A 15 0.57 -17.05 -5.91
C GLY A 15 0.18 -15.58 -5.97
N GLU A 16 -0.92 -15.19 -5.30
CA GLU A 16 -1.33 -13.79 -5.20
C GLU A 16 -0.28 -12.95 -4.47
N PHE A 17 0.21 -13.42 -3.33
CA PHE A 17 1.25 -12.76 -2.55
C PHE A 17 2.51 -12.51 -3.39
N GLU A 18 3.06 -13.56 -4.00
CA GLU A 18 4.29 -13.46 -4.80
C GLU A 18 4.12 -12.51 -5.99
N ARG A 19 2.95 -12.55 -6.64
CA ARG A 19 2.61 -11.67 -7.76
C ARG A 19 2.58 -10.20 -7.33
N VAL A 20 1.91 -9.87 -6.22
CA VAL A 20 1.81 -8.49 -5.72
C VAL A 20 3.17 -7.97 -5.26
N PHE A 21 3.93 -8.77 -4.50
CA PHE A 21 5.25 -8.35 -4.02
C PHE A 21 6.28 -8.24 -5.13
N SER A 22 6.17 -9.04 -6.19
CA SER A 22 6.99 -8.88 -7.39
C SER A 22 6.72 -7.54 -8.07
N LEU A 23 5.44 -7.15 -8.20
CA LEU A 23 5.06 -5.85 -8.77
C LEU A 23 5.55 -4.68 -7.90
N ILE A 24 5.39 -4.76 -6.57
CA ILE A 24 5.92 -3.74 -5.65
C ILE A 24 7.42 -3.59 -5.85
N ASN A 25 8.15 -4.71 -5.85
CA ASN A 25 9.60 -4.70 -6.02
C ASN A 25 10.04 -4.13 -7.37
N GLU A 26 9.32 -4.44 -8.45
CA GLU A 26 9.58 -3.90 -9.79
C GLU A 26 9.36 -2.38 -9.86
N LYS A 27 8.29 -1.87 -9.26
CA LYS A 27 7.88 -0.46 -9.45
C LYS A 27 8.56 0.50 -8.48
N VAL A 28 8.70 0.12 -7.22
CA VAL A 28 9.09 1.05 -6.15
C VAL A 28 10.03 0.46 -5.10
N GLY A 29 10.23 -0.86 -5.11
CA GLY A 29 11.18 -1.51 -4.21
C GLY A 29 10.82 -1.32 -2.73
N ASP A 30 11.84 -1.07 -1.92
CA ASP A 30 11.74 -0.84 -0.47
C ASP A 30 11.08 0.51 -0.12
N GLU A 31 11.09 1.47 -1.05
CA GLU A 31 10.49 2.78 -0.85
C GLU A 31 8.96 2.72 -0.64
N ALA A 32 8.31 1.64 -1.10
CA ALA A 32 6.87 1.40 -1.04
C ALA A 32 6.25 1.54 0.36
N PHE A 33 7.07 1.36 1.40
CA PHE A 33 6.63 1.27 2.79
C PHE A 33 7.24 2.35 3.68
N THR A 34 7.90 3.34 3.07
CA THR A 34 8.58 4.43 3.76
C THR A 34 7.80 5.72 3.63
N ARG A 35 8.15 6.70 4.47
CA ARG A 35 7.72 8.08 4.27
C ARG A 35 8.59 8.68 3.17
N PHE A 36 8.09 9.72 2.53
CA PHE A 36 8.91 10.56 1.68
C PHE A 36 9.16 11.91 2.39
N ASN A 37 10.32 12.51 2.16
CA ASN A 37 10.57 13.89 2.54
C ASN A 37 10.04 14.85 1.46
N ASP A 38 10.12 16.16 1.70
CA ASP A 38 9.65 17.18 0.75
C ASP A 38 10.35 17.12 -0.63
N ASP A 39 11.55 16.52 -0.70
CA ASP A 39 12.29 16.28 -1.94
C ASP A 39 11.89 14.98 -2.67
N GLY A 40 10.88 14.25 -2.19
CA GLY A 40 10.43 12.98 -2.77
C GLY A 40 11.36 11.79 -2.51
N ARG A 41 12.27 11.90 -1.54
CA ARG A 41 13.20 10.82 -1.16
C ARG A 41 12.63 9.98 -0.02
N PRO A 42 12.77 8.65 -0.09
CA PRO A 42 12.36 7.76 1.00
C PRO A 42 13.14 8.09 2.28
N THR A 43 12.46 8.06 3.42
CA THR A 43 13.01 8.40 4.73
C THR A 43 12.39 7.58 5.85
N GLY A 44 13.22 7.30 6.86
CA GLY A 44 12.83 6.55 8.03
C GLY A 44 12.84 5.04 7.82
N ARG A 45 12.19 4.34 8.74
CA ARG A 45 12.00 2.88 8.68
C ARG A 45 10.64 2.57 8.07
N LEU A 46 10.47 1.32 7.64
CA LEU A 46 9.17 0.76 7.30
C LEU A 46 8.16 1.06 8.42
N ALA A 47 7.00 1.59 8.05
CA ALA A 47 5.92 1.89 8.97
C ALA A 47 4.70 1.00 8.67
N PRO A 48 4.10 0.32 9.67
CA PRO A 48 2.97 -0.60 9.45
C PRO A 48 1.81 0.02 8.68
N ALA A 49 1.43 1.26 9.02
CA ALA A 49 0.36 2.00 8.36
C ALA A 49 0.56 2.19 6.84
N TYR A 50 1.82 2.30 6.40
CA TYR A 50 2.20 2.47 5.01
C TYR A 50 2.25 1.12 4.31
N TYR A 51 2.82 0.11 4.98
CA TYR A 51 2.81 -1.27 4.50
C TYR A 51 1.40 -1.77 4.19
N GLU A 52 0.47 -1.62 5.15
CA GLU A 52 -0.92 -2.07 4.99
C GLU A 52 -1.60 -1.38 3.81
N ALA A 53 -1.48 -0.05 3.72
CA ALA A 53 -2.11 0.72 2.65
C ALA A 53 -1.52 0.39 1.27
N SER A 54 -0.19 0.30 1.17
CA SER A 54 0.49 0.01 -0.09
C SER A 54 0.19 -1.40 -0.59
N VAL A 55 0.32 -2.44 0.24
CA VAL A 55 0.09 -3.82 -0.21
C VAL A 55 -1.36 -4.01 -0.67
N CYS A 56 -2.33 -3.49 0.08
CA CYS A 56 -3.75 -3.57 -0.30
C CYS A 56 -4.03 -2.81 -1.59
N ALA A 57 -3.47 -1.61 -1.77
CA ALA A 57 -3.67 -0.81 -2.98
C ALA A 57 -2.99 -1.45 -4.21
N PHE A 58 -1.80 -2.04 -4.05
CA PHE A 58 -1.12 -2.77 -5.12
C PHE A 58 -1.86 -4.04 -5.54
N SER A 59 -2.46 -4.77 -4.60
CA SER A 59 -3.31 -5.91 -4.95
C SER A 59 -4.57 -5.46 -5.68
N THR A 60 -5.27 -4.46 -5.13
CA THR A 60 -6.53 -3.95 -5.69
C THR A 60 -6.37 -3.37 -7.09
N ASN A 61 -5.30 -2.61 -7.33
CA ASN A 61 -5.07 -1.90 -8.59
C ASN A 61 -4.02 -2.58 -9.48
N TYR A 62 -3.81 -3.89 -9.31
CA TYR A 62 -2.70 -4.60 -9.92
C TYR A 62 -2.57 -4.34 -11.44
N ASP A 63 -3.65 -4.55 -12.20
CA ASP A 63 -3.63 -4.43 -13.65
C ASP A 63 -3.29 -2.99 -14.09
N SER A 64 -3.83 -2.02 -13.35
CA SER A 64 -3.55 -0.61 -13.58
C SER A 64 -2.07 -0.31 -13.34
N ILE A 65 -1.53 -0.70 -12.17
CA ILE A 65 -0.15 -0.42 -11.78
C ILE A 65 0.84 -1.15 -12.70
N GLN A 66 0.56 -2.39 -13.11
CA GLN A 66 1.45 -3.18 -13.96
C GLN A 66 1.81 -2.44 -15.26
N THR A 67 0.85 -1.72 -15.84
CA THR A 67 1.02 -0.98 -17.10
C THR A 67 1.76 0.36 -16.95
N ARG A 68 1.98 0.84 -15.71
CA ARG A 68 2.65 2.11 -15.43
C ARG A 68 4.16 1.94 -15.28
N THR A 69 4.89 3.02 -15.52
CA THR A 69 6.34 3.06 -15.25
C THR A 69 6.63 3.14 -13.75
N PRO A 70 7.81 2.69 -13.29
CA PRO A 70 8.26 2.87 -11.91
C PRO A 70 8.13 4.31 -11.39
N GLY A 71 8.51 5.29 -12.23
CA GLY A 71 8.46 6.72 -11.87
C GLY A 71 7.04 7.22 -11.61
N GLU A 72 6.07 6.87 -12.46
CA GLU A 72 4.67 7.26 -12.28
C GLU A 72 4.05 6.64 -11.02
N VAL A 73 4.38 5.38 -10.74
CA VAL A 73 3.89 4.69 -9.53
C VAL A 73 4.48 5.34 -8.28
N LYS A 74 5.78 5.67 -8.30
CA LYS A 74 6.45 6.38 -7.20
C LYS A 74 5.84 7.75 -6.96
N GLU A 75 5.60 8.53 -8.00
CA GLU A 75 4.98 9.86 -7.89
C GLU A 75 3.56 9.77 -7.30
N ARG A 76 2.75 8.81 -7.75
CA ARG A 76 1.41 8.60 -7.20
C ARG A 76 1.43 8.16 -5.74
N LEU A 77 2.37 7.30 -5.36
CA LEU A 77 2.55 6.88 -3.98
C LEU A 77 3.00 8.04 -3.10
N PHE A 78 3.93 8.86 -3.60
CA PHE A 78 4.35 10.11 -2.96
C PHE A 78 3.15 11.04 -2.71
N ASN A 79 2.32 11.26 -3.72
CA ASN A 79 1.12 12.10 -3.61
C ASN A 79 0.11 11.52 -2.61
N ALA A 80 -0.07 10.20 -2.60
CA ALA A 80 -0.97 9.53 -1.65
C ALA A 80 -0.50 9.71 -0.20
N PHE A 81 0.80 9.59 0.06
CA PHE A 81 1.34 9.72 1.42
C PHE A 81 1.37 11.16 1.94
N ASN A 82 1.35 12.14 1.03
CA ASN A 82 1.20 13.56 1.35
C ASN A 82 -0.25 14.03 1.35
N ASP A 83 -1.21 13.14 1.06
CA ASP A 83 -2.62 13.46 1.16
C ASP A 83 -3.01 13.71 2.63
N GLN A 84 -3.74 14.81 2.87
CA GLN A 84 -4.14 15.19 4.23
C GLN A 84 -5.02 14.12 4.88
N GLU A 85 -5.85 13.41 4.09
CA GLU A 85 -6.69 12.32 4.57
C GLU A 85 -5.81 11.17 5.09
N PHE A 86 -4.78 10.79 4.34
CA PHE A 86 -3.83 9.74 4.73
C PHE A 86 -3.04 10.13 6.00
N LEU A 87 -2.55 11.37 6.06
CA LEU A 87 -1.81 11.88 7.22
C LEU A 87 -2.65 11.88 8.50
N ASN A 88 -3.92 12.29 8.41
CA ASN A 88 -4.86 12.28 9.53
C ASN A 88 -5.15 10.85 10.03
N ALA A 89 -5.14 9.89 9.12
CA ALA A 89 -5.34 8.46 9.42
C ALA A 89 -4.07 7.74 9.91
N THR A 90 -2.90 8.41 9.92
CA THR A 90 -1.60 7.81 10.30
C THR A 90 -1.12 8.22 11.71
N GLY A 91 -1.80 9.17 12.36
CA GLY A 91 -1.51 9.62 13.73
C GLY A 91 -1.97 8.69 14.86
N PRO A 92 -2.12 9.19 16.10
CA PRO A 92 -2.61 8.39 17.24
C PRO A 92 -3.89 7.62 16.91
N GLY A 93 -3.92 6.34 17.29
CA GLY A 93 -5.03 5.44 16.98
C GLY A 93 -5.05 4.94 15.53
N ALA A 94 -3.95 5.04 14.76
CA ALA A 94 -3.86 4.51 13.39
C ALA A 94 -4.25 3.02 13.27
N ASN A 95 -4.24 2.27 14.37
CA ASN A 95 -4.67 0.88 14.45
C ASN A 95 -6.19 0.68 14.53
N THR A 96 -7.01 1.74 14.55
CA THR A 96 -8.47 1.57 14.47
C THR A 96 -8.89 1.16 13.06
N ILE A 97 -9.92 0.32 12.95
CA ILE A 97 -10.46 -0.14 11.67
C ILE A 97 -10.78 1.04 10.72
N PRO A 98 -11.48 2.11 11.16
CA PRO A 98 -11.80 3.22 10.26
C PRO A 98 -10.56 3.94 9.71
N LYS A 99 -9.49 4.06 10.51
CA LYS A 99 -8.24 4.69 10.05
C LYS A 99 -7.47 3.79 9.10
N LEU A 100 -7.47 2.47 9.34
CA LEU A 100 -6.90 1.49 8.42
C LEU A 100 -7.58 1.56 7.05
N GLU A 101 -8.91 1.47 7.02
CA GLU A 101 -9.72 1.52 5.80
C GLU A 101 -9.49 2.83 5.05
N SER A 102 -9.50 3.98 5.75
CA SER A 102 -9.24 5.29 5.13
C SER A 102 -7.86 5.37 4.47
N ARG A 103 -6.80 4.85 5.11
CA ARG A 103 -5.45 4.82 4.48
C ARG A 103 -5.45 3.98 3.20
N ILE A 104 -6.04 2.78 3.25
CA ILE A 104 -6.12 1.89 2.09
C ILE A 104 -6.90 2.57 0.96
N GLU A 105 -8.03 3.20 1.26
CA GLU A 105 -8.86 3.89 0.27
C GLU A 105 -8.11 5.04 -0.42
N VAL A 106 -7.42 5.88 0.36
CA VAL A 106 -6.63 7.00 -0.20
C VAL A 106 -5.57 6.47 -1.16
N VAL A 107 -4.75 5.52 -0.73
CA VAL A 107 -3.66 5.00 -1.58
C VAL A 107 -4.23 4.27 -2.80
N THR A 108 -5.32 3.52 -2.65
CA THR A 108 -6.02 2.86 -3.76
C THR A 108 -6.52 3.89 -4.78
N ARG A 109 -7.08 5.02 -4.35
CA ARG A 109 -7.57 6.07 -5.25
C ARG A 109 -6.45 6.71 -6.07
N HIS A 110 -5.30 6.96 -5.44
CA HIS A 110 -4.12 7.55 -6.11
C HIS A 110 -3.41 6.58 -7.05
N LEU A 111 -3.45 5.27 -6.77
CA LEU A 111 -2.82 4.24 -7.59
C LEU A 111 -3.74 3.66 -8.69
N ALA A 112 -5.00 4.07 -8.74
CA ALA A 112 -5.95 3.67 -9.78
C ALA A 112 -5.57 4.17 -11.18
#